data_AF-A0A8T4BVF4-F1
#
_entry.id   AF-A0A8T4BVF4-F1
#
_cell.length_a   1.000
_cell.length_b   1.000
_cell.length_c   1.000
_cell.angle_alpha   90.00
_cell.angle_beta   90.00
_cell.angle_gamma   90.00
#
_symmetry.space_group_name_H-M   'P 1'
#
loop_
_entity.id
_entity.type
_entity.pdbx_description
1 polymer ?
#
loop_
_entity_poly.entity_id
_entity_poly.type
_entity_poly.pdbx_seq_one_letter_code
_entity_poly.pdbx_strand_id
1 'polypeptide(L)' 'MKEYMVKLKSFIFECKRVLRVTKKPGTDEFKIIVKISGFGMIIIGFIGFFIYIAGDLLR' A
#
# COMPACT_ATOMS: atom_id res chain seq x y z
N MET A 1 20.55 -9.04 -28.79
CA MET A 1 20.42 -9.53 -27.38
C MET A 1 21.23 -8.74 -26.34
N LYS A 2 22.49 -8.32 -26.61
CA LYS A 2 23.31 -7.57 -25.63
C LYS A 2 22.76 -6.17 -25.28
N GLU A 3 22.08 -5.50 -26.22
CA GLU A 3 21.59 -4.12 -26.03
C GLU A 3 20.48 -4.01 -24.95
N TYR A 4 19.58 -4.99 -24.87
CA TYR A 4 18.52 -5.03 -23.85
C TYR A 4 19.08 -5.22 -22.45
N MET A 5 20.15 -6.01 -22.30
CA MET A 5 20.80 -6.21 -20.99
C MET A 5 21.46 -4.93 -20.48
N VAL A 6 21.99 -4.09 -21.37
CA VAL A 6 22.59 -2.79 -21.00
C VAL A 6 21.49 -1.81 -20.58
N LYS A 7 20.38 -1.74 -21.32
CA LYS A 7 19.22 -0.89 -20.99
C LYS A 7 18.55 -1.29 -19.66
N LEU A 8 18.41 -2.58 -19.36
CA LEU A 8 17.88 -3.04 -18.06
C LEU A 8 18.82 -2.68 -16.90
N LYS A 9 20.14 -2.82 -17.09
CA LYS A 9 21.14 -2.50 -16.07
C LYS A 9 21.13 -1.02 -15.73
N SER A 10 21.02 -0.14 -16.74
CA SER A 10 20.90 1.30 -16.52
C SER A 10 19.57 1.66 -15.86
N PHE A 11 18.46 1.02 -16.25
CA PHE A 11 17.14 1.29 -15.65
C PHE A 11 17.10 0.94 -14.17
N ILE A 12 17.64 -0.22 -13.77
CA ILE A 12 17.74 -0.62 -12.36
C ILE A 12 18.62 0.35 -11.57
N PHE A 13 19.69 0.86 -12.17
CA PHE A 13 20.57 1.83 -11.54
C PHE A 13 19.87 3.18 -11.29
N GLU A 14 19.11 3.66 -12.28
CA GLU A 14 18.29 4.87 -12.15
C GLU A 14 17.20 4.69 -11.08
N CYS A 15 16.49 3.56 -11.07
CA CYS A 15 15.50 3.24 -10.03
C CYS A 15 16.14 3.22 -8.63
N LYS A 16 17.35 2.67 -8.48
CA LYS A 16 18.08 2.67 -7.21
C LYS A 16 18.40 4.09 -6.73
N ARG A 17 18.69 5.02 -7.65
CA ARG A 17 18.92 6.43 -7.30
C ARG A 17 17.64 7.07 -6.77
N VAL A 18 16.49 6.82 -7.40
CA VAL A 18 15.18 7.33 -6.94
C VAL A 18 14.83 6.79 -5.55
N LEU A 19 15.00 5.48 -5.32
CA LEU A 19 14.77 4.85 -4.00
C LEU A 19 15.69 5.41 -2.90
N ARG A 20 16.82 6.01 -3.25
CA ARG A 20 17.74 6.66 -2.31
C ARG A 20 17.33 8.10 -1.98
N VAL A 21 16.65 8.77 -2.92
CA VAL A 21 16.12 10.14 -2.73
C VAL A 21 14.80 10.12 -1.95
N THR A 22 14.03 9.04 -2.03
CA THR A 22 12.81 8.89 -1.23
C THR A 22 13.13 8.79 0.26
N LYS A 23 12.50 9.65 1.06
CA LYS A 23 12.64 9.66 2.51
C LYS A 23 12.00 8.41 3.10
N LYS A 24 12.79 7.60 3.82
CA LYS A 24 12.26 6.46 4.57
C LYS A 24 11.35 7.00 5.68
N PRO A 25 10.09 6.54 5.78
CA PRO A 25 9.17 7.04 6.80
C PRO A 25 9.73 6.78 8.20
N GLY A 26 9.58 7.75 9.09
CA GLY A 26 9.94 7.59 10.49
C GLY A 26 9.03 6.58 11.19
N THR A 27 9.45 6.06 12.34
CA THR A 27 8.64 5.13 13.15
C THR A 27 7.33 5.75 13.61
N ASP A 28 7.31 7.06 13.82
CA ASP A 28 6.13 7.78 14.30
C ASP A 28 5.14 8.06 13.18
N GLU A 29 5.62 8.51 12.02
CA GLU A 29 4.81 8.67 10.81
C GLU A 29 4.16 7.35 10.40
N PHE A 30 4.93 6.24 10.43
CA PHE A 30 4.41 4.91 10.14
C PHE A 30 3.29 4.51 11.10
N LYS A 31 3.47 4.70 12.42
CA LYS A 31 2.42 4.39 13.41
C LYS A 31 1.16 5.20 13.19
N ILE A 32 1.28 6.48 12.83
CA ILE A 32 0.13 7.35 12.57
C ILE A 32 -0.64 6.86 11.35
N ILE A 33 0.06 6.57 10.23
CA ILE A 33 -0.55 6.06 9.00
C ILE A 33 -1.27 4.74 9.27
N VAL A 34 -0.60 3.78 9.93
CA VAL A 34 -1.18 2.46 10.24
C VAL A 34 -2.42 2.59 11.12
N LYS A 35 -2.40 3.48 12.14
CA LYS A 35 -3.55 3.71 13.01
C LYS A 35 -4.75 4.26 12.23
N ILE A 36 -4.54 5.27 11.40
CA ILE A 36 -5.61 5.92 10.63
C ILE A 36 -6.17 4.95 9.56
N SER A 37 -5.29 4.27 8.81
CA SER A 37 -5.69 3.28 7.82
C SER A 37 -6.42 2.10 8.44
N GLY A 38 -5.94 1.60 9.58
CA GLY A 38 -6.60 0.52 10.33
C GLY A 38 -8.00 0.92 10.81
N PHE A 39 -8.15 2.17 11.27
CA PHE A 39 -9.46 2.69 11.67
C PHE A 39 -10.44 2.75 10.48
N GLY A 40 -9.98 3.19 9.31
CA GLY A 40 -10.77 3.18 8.08
C GLY A 40 -11.20 1.78 7.65
N MET A 41 -10.29 0.79 7.73
CA MET A 41 -10.61 -0.61 7.42
C MET A 41 -11.68 -1.18 8.34
N ILE A 42 -11.62 -0.88 9.64
CA ILE A 42 -12.62 -1.31 10.61
C ILE A 42 -13.99 -0.71 10.27
N ILE A 43 -14.07 0.59 10.02
CA ILE A 43 -15.34 1.26 9.70
C ILE A 43 -15.97 0.65 8.43
N ILE A 44 -15.19 0.54 7.35
CA ILE A 44 -15.69 0.00 6.08
C ILE A 44 -16.10 -1.47 6.24
N GLY A 45 -15.29 -2.25 6.96
CA GLY A 45 -15.58 -3.66 7.25
C GLY A 45 -16.86 -3.83 8.06
N PHE A 46 -17.09 -3.00 9.08
CA PHE A 46 -18.32 -3.00 9.87
C PHE A 46 -19.54 -2.64 9.02
N ILE A 47 -19.45 -1.62 8.17
CA ILE A 47 -20.55 -1.22 7.28
C ILE A 47 -20.91 -2.39 6.35
N GLY A 48 -19.92 -3.00 5.71
CA GLY A 48 -20.14 -4.18 4.86
C GLY A 48 -20.72 -5.37 5.63
N PHE A 49 -20.25 -5.60 6.85
CA PHE A 49 -20.74 -6.65 7.73
C PHE A 49 -22.22 -6.47 8.11
N PHE A 50 -22.64 -5.25 8.46
CA PHE A 50 -24.04 -4.95 8.77
C PHE A 50 -24.95 -5.13 7.56
N ILE A 51 -24.51 -4.73 6.36
CA ILE A 51 -25.27 -4.95 5.12
C ILE A 51 -25.42 -6.45 4.85
N TYR A 52 -24.35 -7.22 5.04
CA TYR A 52 -24.38 -8.68 4.87
C TYR A 52 -25.36 -9.34 5.85
N ILE A 53 -25.27 -9.01 7.15
CA ILE A 53 -26.19 -9.54 8.16
C ILE A 53 -27.64 -9.15 7.86
N ALA A 54 -27.89 -7.88 7.50
CA ALA A 54 -29.24 -7.43 7.19
C ALA A 54 -29.82 -8.15 5.96
N GLY A 55 -28.99 -8.41 4.96
CA GLY A 55 -29.37 -9.19 3.77
C GLY A 55 -29.59 -10.67 4.07
N ASP A 56 -28.77 -11.27 4.93
CA ASP A 56 -28.90 -12.66 5.36
C ASP A 56 -30.16 -12.87 6.22
N LEU A 57 -30.48 -11.93 7.11
CA LEU A 57 -31.67 -11.99 7.96
C LEU A 57 -32.98 -11.84 7.18
N LEU A 58 -32.96 -11.18 6.01
CA LEU A 58 -34.13 -10.96 5.17
C LEU A 58 -34.37 -12.13 4.17
N ARG A 59 -33.47 -13.11 4.14
CA ARG A 59 -33.56 -14.32 3.29
C ARG A 59 -34.18 -15.48 4.07
#